data_AF-A0A938R0R3-F1
#
_entry.id   AF-A0A938R0R3-F1
#
_cell.length_a   1.000
_cell.length_b   1.000
_cell.length_c   1.000
_cell.angle_alpha   90.00
_cell.angle_beta   90.00
_cell.angle_gamma   90.00
#
_symmetry.space_group_name_H-M   'P 1'
#
loop_
_entity.id
_entity.type
_entity.pdbx_description
1 polymer ?
#
loop_
_entity_poly.entity_id
_entity_poly.type
_entity_poly.pdbx_seq_one_letter_code
_entity_poly.pdbx_strand_id
1 'polypeptide(L)'
;MIIILDADDDCPAQLGPSLLKRCQQVTKLPCLVVIANREIESWLLGSKDSLGGICGVKHNAVSPAEPEKIRGAKEHLTRNMEPGKRYLASDDLPRLLEKIDIHLTGQHCPSFKRFFQKLSGIMLPLAGG
;
A
#
# COMPACT_ATOMS: atom_id res chain seq x y z
N MET A 1 -8.61 -14.98 -0.88
CA MET A 1 -8.22 -14.21 0.33
C MET A 1 -6.97 -13.40 0.02
N ILE A 2 -6.95 -12.13 0.41
CA ILE A 2 -5.80 -11.24 0.25
C ILE A 2 -5.33 -10.86 1.65
N ILE A 3 -4.03 -10.97 1.90
CA ILE A 3 -3.37 -10.57 3.14
C ILE A 3 -2.33 -9.52 2.76
N ILE A 4 -2.44 -8.34 3.38
CA ILE A 4 -1.47 -7.25 3.26
C ILE A 4 -0.90 -7.01 4.65
N LEU A 5 0.42 -6.99 4.76
CA LEU A 5 1.14 -6.76 6.01
C LEU A 5 2.26 -5.75 5.80
N ASP A 6 2.51 -4.96 6.83
CA ASP A 6 3.69 -4.12 6.92
C ASP A 6 4.94 -4.99 7.13
N ALA A 7 6.03 -4.67 6.43
CA ALA A 7 7.31 -5.33 6.66
C ALA A 7 7.98 -4.82 7.94
N ASP A 8 7.71 -3.57 8.35
CA ASP A 8 8.54 -2.84 9.31
C ASP A 8 10.04 -2.97 8.97
N ASP A 9 10.77 -3.81 9.69
CA ASP A 9 12.18 -4.16 9.42
C ASP A 9 12.39 -5.66 9.05
N ASP A 10 11.33 -6.46 8.97
CA ASP A 10 11.38 -7.86 8.52
C ASP A 10 11.68 -7.97 7.02
N CYS A 11 12.41 -9.01 6.63
CA CYS A 11 12.72 -9.26 5.22
C CYS A 11 11.46 -9.72 4.44
N PRO A 12 10.93 -8.94 3.48
CA PRO A 12 9.71 -9.29 2.75
C PRO A 12 9.84 -10.58 1.94
N ALA A 13 11.06 -10.89 1.50
CA ALA A 13 11.39 -12.10 0.74
C ALA A 13 11.30 -13.38 1.56
N GLN A 14 11.41 -13.30 2.88
CA GLN A 14 11.30 -14.44 3.80
C GLN A 14 9.89 -14.54 4.39
N LEU A 15 9.34 -13.41 4.86
CA LEU A 15 8.04 -13.36 5.53
C LEU A 15 6.88 -13.74 4.59
N GLY A 16 6.87 -13.19 3.37
CA GLY A 16 5.79 -13.42 2.40
C GLY A 16 5.60 -14.91 2.04
N PRO A 17 6.64 -15.63 1.58
CA PRO A 17 6.53 -17.05 1.25
C PRO A 17 6.17 -17.92 2.46
N SER A 18 6.72 -17.62 3.64
CA SER A 18 6.42 -18.35 4.88
C SER A 18 4.92 -18.27 5.23
N LEU A 19 4.35 -17.07 5.18
CA LEU A 19 2.93 -16.86 5.44
C LEU A 19 2.04 -17.48 4.37
N LEU A 20 2.40 -17.39 3.09
CA LEU A 20 1.65 -18.05 2.02
C LEU A 20 1.57 -19.56 2.24
N LYS A 21 2.68 -20.20 2.62
CA LYS A 21 2.72 -21.63 2.93
C LYS A 21 1.80 -21.97 4.11
N ARG A 22 1.78 -21.14 5.15
CA ARG A 22 0.84 -21.29 6.28
C ARG A 22 -0.62 -21.17 5.84
N CYS A 23 -0.96 -20.19 5.00
CA CYS A 23 -2.32 -20.05 4.46
C CYS A 23 -2.77 -21.29 3.68
N GLN A 24 -1.89 -21.83 2.84
CA GLN A 24 -2.16 -23.03 2.04
C GLN A 24 -2.40 -24.29 2.90
N GLN A 25 -1.90 -24.33 4.14
CA GLN A 25 -2.14 -25.43 5.07
C GLN A 25 -3.52 -25.35 5.74
N VAL A 26 -4.12 -24.16 5.83
CA VAL A 26 -5.38 -23.93 6.57
C VAL A 26 -6.59 -23.73 5.65
N THR A 27 -6.39 -23.36 4.39
CA THR A 27 -7.49 -23.15 3.45
C THR A 27 -7.14 -23.59 2.03
N LYS A 28 -8.16 -24.05 1.30
CA LYS A 28 -8.08 -24.35 -0.15
C LYS A 28 -8.38 -23.13 -1.02
N LEU A 29 -8.83 -22.01 -0.43
CA LEU A 29 -9.11 -20.80 -1.18
C LEU A 29 -7.80 -20.17 -1.70
N PRO A 30 -7.79 -19.59 -2.91
CA PRO A 30 -6.64 -18.84 -3.41
C PRO A 30 -6.21 -17.75 -2.41
N CYS A 31 -4.92 -17.72 -2.08
CA CYS A 31 -4.35 -16.78 -1.12
C CYS A 31 -3.29 -15.92 -1.82
N LEU A 32 -3.40 -14.60 -1.64
CA LEU A 32 -2.38 -13.63 -2.03
C LEU A 32 -1.79 -13.00 -0.77
N VAL A 33 -0.52 -13.26 -0.49
CA VAL A 33 0.22 -12.58 0.57
C VAL A 33 1.09 -11.49 -0.04
N VAL A 34 0.92 -10.28 0.46
CA VAL A 34 1.64 -9.07 0.05
C VAL A 34 2.25 -8.47 1.30
N ILE A 35 3.53 -8.16 1.21
CA ILE A 35 4.24 -7.44 2.25
C ILE A 35 4.52 -6.05 1.68
N ALA A 36 3.91 -5.01 2.26
CA ALA A 36 4.22 -3.62 1.95
C ALA A 36 5.63 -3.32 2.44
N ASN A 37 6.43 -2.62 1.63
CA ASN A 37 7.79 -2.30 2.04
C ASN A 37 7.77 -1.27 3.18
N ARG A 38 8.23 -1.68 4.36
CA ARG A 38 8.10 -1.00 5.66
C ARG A 38 6.65 -0.77 6.09
N GLU A 39 5.98 0.19 5.48
CA GLU A 39 4.65 0.68 5.90
C GLU A 39 3.73 0.80 4.68
N ILE A 40 2.47 0.42 4.80
CA ILE A 40 1.44 0.59 3.77
C ILE A 40 1.23 2.07 3.40
N GLU A 41 1.48 2.98 4.33
CA GLU A 41 1.46 4.43 4.10
C GLU A 41 2.47 4.87 3.02
N SER A 42 3.51 4.09 2.75
CA SER A 42 4.40 4.35 1.62
C SER A 42 3.67 4.35 0.28
N TRP A 43 2.60 3.55 0.13
CA TRP A 43 1.76 3.56 -1.08
C TRP A 43 0.97 4.87 -1.19
N LEU A 44 0.49 5.40 -0.07
CA LEU A 44 -0.14 6.72 -0.05
C LEU A 44 0.86 7.81 -0.43
N LEU A 45 2.10 7.72 0.05
CA LEU A 45 3.17 8.65 -0.33
C LEU A 45 3.44 8.64 -1.83
N GLY A 46 3.44 7.47 -2.46
CA GLY A 46 3.64 7.31 -3.90
C GLY A 46 2.47 7.78 -4.78
N SER A 47 1.32 8.08 -4.16
CA SER A 47 0.13 8.59 -4.83
C SER A 47 -0.24 10.02 -4.42
N LYS A 48 0.61 10.72 -3.65
CA LYS A 48 0.22 11.99 -3.00
C LYS A 48 -0.34 13.05 -3.94
N ASP A 49 0.18 13.13 -5.17
CA ASP A 49 -0.30 14.08 -6.18
C ASP A 49 -1.79 13.91 -6.48
N SER A 50 -2.32 12.69 -6.36
CA SER A 50 -3.74 12.39 -6.60
C SER A 50 -4.62 12.58 -5.35
N LEU A 51 -4.02 12.83 -4.17
CA LEU A 51 -4.72 12.85 -2.89
C LEU A 51 -5.01 14.27 -2.37
N GLY A 52 -4.60 15.31 -3.09
CA GLY A 52 -4.80 16.71 -2.69
C GLY A 52 -6.27 17.03 -2.37
N GLY A 53 -6.51 17.57 -1.18
CA GLY A 53 -7.84 17.90 -0.66
C GLY A 53 -8.57 16.75 0.05
N ILE A 54 -8.09 15.51 -0.05
CA ILE A 54 -8.71 14.33 0.57
C ILE A 54 -8.16 14.12 1.97
N CYS A 55 -9.01 13.88 2.97
CA CYS A 55 -8.61 13.74 4.38
C CYS A 55 -7.75 14.91 4.91
N GLY A 56 -7.76 16.07 4.26
CA GLY A 56 -6.91 17.21 4.62
C GLY A 56 -5.47 17.13 4.11
N VAL A 57 -5.15 16.27 3.14
CA VAL A 57 -3.88 16.32 2.39
C VAL A 57 -3.81 17.64 1.62
N LYS A 58 -2.65 18.30 1.65
CA LYS A 58 -2.45 19.57 0.94
C LYS A 58 -2.69 19.42 -0.56
N HIS A 59 -3.33 20.42 -1.19
CA HIS A 59 -3.59 20.40 -2.63
C HIS A 59 -2.32 20.37 -3.49
N ASN A 60 -1.19 20.85 -2.96
CA ASN A 60 0.11 20.84 -3.62
C ASN A 60 1.05 19.74 -3.10
N ALA A 61 0.51 18.68 -2.48
CA ALA A 61 1.30 17.55 -2.04
C ALA A 61 1.87 16.79 -3.24
N VAL A 62 3.18 16.58 -3.26
CA VAL A 62 3.89 15.88 -4.35
C VAL A 62 4.41 14.54 -3.87
N SER A 63 4.30 13.50 -4.70
CA SER A 63 4.89 12.18 -4.42
C SER A 63 6.42 12.27 -4.40
N PRO A 64 7.09 11.68 -3.40
CA PRO A 64 8.54 11.58 -3.43
C PRO A 64 8.95 10.55 -4.50
N ALA A 65 10.18 10.65 -5.01
CA ALA A 65 10.66 9.72 -6.03
C ALA A 65 10.78 8.27 -5.51
N GLU A 66 11.14 8.09 -4.24
CA GLU A 66 11.35 6.77 -3.62
C GLU A 66 10.57 6.65 -2.29
N PRO A 67 9.22 6.62 -2.32
CA PRO A 67 8.38 6.65 -1.13
C PRO A 67 8.66 5.49 -0.17
N GLU A 68 8.93 4.30 -0.68
CA GLU A 68 9.20 3.11 0.13
C GLU A 68 10.57 3.13 0.85
N LYS A 69 11.45 4.10 0.52
CA LYS A 69 12.72 4.31 1.26
C LYS A 69 12.58 5.28 2.43
N ILE A 70 11.46 5.98 2.54
CA ILE A 70 11.23 6.96 3.60
C ILE A 70 10.96 6.21 4.91
N ARG A 71 11.69 6.57 5.96
CA ARG A 71 11.37 6.15 7.33
C ARG A 71 10.29 7.07 7.90
N GLY A 72 9.28 6.48 8.53
CA GLY A 72 8.17 7.22 9.14
C GLY A 72 7.25 7.83 8.08
N ALA A 73 6.62 6.97 7.29
CA ALA A 73 5.69 7.38 6.25
C ALA A 73 4.48 8.11 6.84
N LYS A 74 4.04 7.73 8.04
CA LYS A 74 2.96 8.39 8.80
C LYS A 74 3.31 9.82 9.18
N GLU A 75 4.52 10.04 9.69
CA GLU A 75 5.03 11.38 10.01
C GLU A 75 5.18 12.20 8.72
N HIS A 76 5.59 11.56 7.62
CA HIS A 76 5.69 12.22 6.33
C HIS A 76 4.31 12.65 5.80
N LEU A 77 3.29 11.81 5.91
CA LEU A 77 1.91 12.16 5.58
C LEU A 77 1.43 13.33 6.44
N THR A 78 1.68 13.28 7.75
CA THR A 78 1.31 14.36 8.69
C THR A 78 1.89 15.71 8.28
N ARG A 79 3.17 15.78 7.85
CA ARG A 79 3.78 17.04 7.35
C ARG A 79 3.14 17.56 6.06
N ASN A 80 2.44 16.70 5.33
CA ASN A 80 1.75 17.02 4.08
C ASN A 80 0.24 17.26 4.27
N MET A 81 -0.25 17.29 5.52
CA MET A 81 -1.62 17.70 5.84
C MET A 81 -1.74 19.22 6.00
N GLU A 82 -2.92 19.77 5.73
CA GLU A 82 -3.28 21.16 5.97
C GLU A 82 -2.98 21.60 7.41
N PRO A 83 -2.69 22.90 7.66
CA PRO A 83 -2.38 23.41 9.00
C PRO A 83 -3.42 22.99 10.05
N GLY A 84 -2.93 22.50 11.19
CA GLY A 84 -3.78 22.03 12.30
C GLY A 84 -4.32 20.61 12.14
N LYS A 85 -4.04 19.91 11.02
CA LYS A 85 -4.39 18.51 10.83
C LYS A 85 -3.18 17.59 10.97
N ARG A 86 -3.46 16.32 11.29
CA ARG A 86 -2.48 15.23 11.30
C ARG A 86 -3.06 14.02 10.60
N TYR A 87 -2.19 13.16 10.10
CA TYR A 87 -2.62 11.88 9.54
C TYR A 87 -3.10 10.95 10.67
N LEU A 88 -4.28 10.37 10.49
CA LEU A 88 -4.89 9.43 11.42
C LEU A 88 -5.07 8.08 10.72
N ALA A 89 -4.13 7.15 10.91
CA ALA A 89 -4.09 5.89 10.16
C ALA A 89 -5.42 5.12 10.16
N SER A 90 -6.08 4.99 11.32
CA SER A 90 -7.36 4.27 11.42
C SER A 90 -8.50 4.90 10.60
N ASP A 91 -8.51 6.22 10.45
CA ASP A 91 -9.59 6.95 9.78
C ASP A 91 -9.27 7.27 8.31
N ASP A 92 -8.01 7.62 8.04
CA ASP A 92 -7.57 8.17 6.77
C ASP A 92 -7.05 7.09 5.82
N LEU A 93 -6.38 6.05 6.32
CA LEU A 93 -5.83 4.99 5.47
C LEU A 93 -6.88 4.38 4.52
N PRO A 94 -8.07 3.92 4.98
CA PRO A 94 -9.04 3.31 4.06
C PRO A 94 -9.58 4.33 3.03
N ARG A 95 -9.83 5.57 3.46
CA ARG A 95 -10.35 6.64 2.58
C ARG A 95 -9.34 7.07 1.52
N LEU A 96 -8.07 7.16 1.90
CA LEU A 96 -7.00 7.54 0.98
C LEU A 96 -6.67 6.38 0.03
N LEU A 97 -6.62 5.13 0.51
CA LEU A 97 -6.42 3.95 -0.34
C LEU A 97 -7.52 3.81 -1.41
N GLU A 98 -8.76 4.18 -1.10
CA GLU A 98 -9.86 4.19 -2.08
C GLU A 98 -9.61 5.18 -3.24
N LYS A 99 -8.79 6.20 -3.02
CA LYS A 99 -8.59 7.34 -3.95
C LYS A 99 -7.20 7.40 -4.56
N ILE A 100 -6.33 6.42 -4.30
CA ILE A 100 -5.01 6.38 -4.93
C ILE A 100 -5.14 6.26 -6.44
N ASP A 101 -4.23 6.93 -7.15
CA ASP A 101 -3.99 6.65 -8.55
C ASP A 101 -3.14 5.37 -8.63
N ILE A 102 -3.77 4.28 -9.07
CA ILE A 102 -3.14 2.95 -9.18
C ILE A 102 -1.91 2.99 -10.09
N HIS A 103 -1.96 3.78 -11.17
CA HIS A 103 -0.85 3.87 -12.13
C HIS A 103 0.33 4.61 -11.50
N LEU A 104 0.08 5.80 -10.95
CA LEU A 104 1.10 6.61 -10.28
C LEU A 104 1.74 5.86 -9.10
N THR A 105 0.91 5.23 -8.27
CA THR A 105 1.37 4.41 -7.14
C THR A 105 2.27 3.28 -7.62
N GLY A 106 1.89 2.58 -8.72
CA GLY A 106 2.70 1.50 -9.29
C GLY A 106 4.02 1.96 -9.91
N GLN A 107 4.14 3.23 -10.32
CA GLN A 107 5.39 3.79 -10.80
C GLN A 107 6.37 4.07 -9.64
N HIS A 108 5.87 4.60 -8.53
CA HIS A 108 6.71 5.00 -7.39
C HIS A 108 6.92 3.90 -6.35
N CYS A 109 6.03 2.91 -6.25
CA CYS A 109 6.03 1.89 -5.20
C CYS A 109 6.18 0.47 -5.80
N PRO A 110 7.41 -0.08 -5.84
CA PRO A 110 7.64 -1.44 -6.34
C PRO A 110 6.82 -2.53 -5.63
N SER A 111 6.59 -2.42 -4.33
CA SER A 111 5.79 -3.39 -3.58
C SER A 111 4.31 -3.33 -3.97
N PHE A 112 3.77 -2.13 -4.24
CA PHE A 112 2.41 -1.95 -4.76
C PHE A 112 2.28 -2.49 -6.19
N LYS A 113 3.24 -2.20 -7.08
CA LYS A 113 3.26 -2.73 -8.45
C LYS A 113 3.20 -4.26 -8.45
N ARG A 114 4.02 -4.90 -7.61
CA ARG A 114 4.03 -6.36 -7.46
C ARG A 114 2.71 -6.89 -6.91
N PHE A 115 2.10 -6.20 -5.95
CA PHE A 115 0.76 -6.53 -5.45
C PHE A 115 -0.27 -6.53 -6.57
N PHE A 116 -0.36 -5.41 -7.30
CA PHE A 116 -1.37 -5.23 -8.34
C PHE A 116 -1.21 -6.26 -9.47
N GLN A 117 0.02 -6.52 -9.92
CA GLN A 117 0.32 -7.57 -10.91
C GLN A 117 -0.16 -8.96 -10.46
N LYS A 118 0.10 -9.33 -9.21
CA LYS A 118 -0.34 -10.62 -8.66
C LYS A 118 -1.86 -10.68 -8.49
N LEU A 119 -2.48 -9.58 -8.09
CA LEU A 119 -3.94 -9.49 -7.94
C LEU A 119 -4.61 -9.72 -9.30
N SER A 120 -4.17 -9.03 -10.35
CA SER A 120 -4.69 -9.23 -11.70
C SER A 120 -4.53 -10.68 -12.18
N GLY A 121 -3.39 -11.31 -11.88
CA GLY A 121 -3.15 -12.72 -12.22
C GLY A 121 -4.05 -13.72 -11.50
N ILE A 122 -4.59 -13.38 -10.32
CA ILE A 122 -5.52 -14.22 -9.57
C ILE A 122 -6.98 -13.91 -9.96
N MET A 123 -7.30 -12.67 -10.36
CA MET A 123 -8.64 -12.29 -10.77
C MET A 123 -8.99 -12.74 -12.20
N LEU A 124 -8.04 -12.74 -13.13
CA LEU A 124 -8.27 -13.17 -14.53
C LEU A 124 -8.81 -14.62 -14.63
N PRO A 125 -8.26 -15.61 -13.91
CA PRO A 125 -8.77 -16.98 -13.93
C PRO A 125 -10.16 -17.15 -13.30
N LEU A 126 -10.59 -16.22 -12.43
CA LEU A 126 -11.88 -16.30 -11.73
C LEU A 126 -13.04 -15.72 -12.55
N ALA A 127 -12.75 -14.90 -13.57
CA ALA A 127 -13.75 -14.29 -14.43
C ALA A 127 -14.13 -15.16 -15.65
N GLY A 128 -13.50 -16.32 -15.82
CA GLY A 128 -13.70 -17.25 -16.94
C GLY A 128 -14.42 -18.55 -16.59
N GLY A 129 -15.27 -18.56 -15.55
CA GLY A 129 -16.06 -19.71 -15.11
C GLY A 129 -17.55 -19.48 -15.18
#